data_AF-A0A3E0UG82-F1
#
_entry.id   AF-A0A3E0UG82-F1
#
_cell.length_a   1.000
_cell.length_b   1.000
_cell.length_c   1.000
_cell.angle_alpha   90.00
_cell.angle_beta   90.00
_cell.angle_gamma   90.00
#
_symmetry.space_group_name_H-M   'P 1'
#
loop_
_entity.id
_entity.type
_entity.pdbx_description
1 polymer ?
#
loop_
_entity_poly.entity_id
_entity_poly.type
_entity_poly.pdbx_seq_one_letter_code
_entity_poly.pdbx_strand_id
1 'polypeptide(L)'
;MTRIIKLCAIFYCGVAFANSHVLGEPLPTKTSNLTNQTIILAKDGKAGDSFGYSAAIDGTTILVGAFKADIDNTTDAGAAYVFVEGGKGQYQNGWHQQAKLVAEPAFAEDTLGGKVALNGDIAMLGVMRRDDKGKDAGAVVSFERTLSNWRQTQIITAPDAKPGDAFGQSIALTDKYLVIGAPRNDALGKDSGAAYIFLREHNTWRYQAKIKANDGVAGDLFGISVAIDGNTMLVGADLHDAKAENAGAVYVYRFDDNQWQQEAKLMASDGGKTDIFGVRVAISGDTALISARRDDIDSLGVDAGSAYIFVREGKTWTEQVKLTSPDGYADDRFGRGVALSGDTAIISAMNHDANGTDTGAAYVYKKGQNGWGYANKIMAKHSMAGDRFGWNLDLSDGVAVITTPYHAANGNESGAVFIQELKPTAK
;
A
#
# COMPACT_ATOMS: atom_id res chain seq x y z
N MET A 1 -90.00 19.69 8.11
CA MET A 1 -89.68 19.97 9.53
C MET A 1 -88.61 18.95 9.91
N THR A 2 -87.34 19.25 10.16
CA THR A 2 -86.72 20.36 10.89
C THR A 2 -85.27 20.53 10.40
N ARG A 3 -84.80 21.78 10.30
CA ARG A 3 -83.41 22.18 9.98
C ARG A 3 -82.56 22.33 11.25
N ILE A 4 -81.28 22.00 11.18
CA ILE A 4 -80.13 22.65 11.88
C ILE A 4 -78.94 22.43 10.92
N ILE A 5 -78.33 23.39 10.19
CA ILE A 5 -77.61 24.66 10.44
C ILE A 5 -76.19 24.51 11.06
N LYS A 6 -75.19 24.64 10.16
CA LYS A 6 -73.86 25.32 10.20
C LYS A 6 -72.78 24.91 11.23
N LEU A 7 -71.56 24.68 10.71
CA LEU A 7 -70.48 25.69 10.80
C LEU A 7 -69.40 25.53 9.71
N CYS A 8 -68.96 26.66 9.15
CA CYS A 8 -67.82 26.84 8.25
C CYS A 8 -66.47 26.73 8.98
N ALA A 9 -65.40 26.32 8.27
CA ALA A 9 -64.18 27.12 8.13
C ALA A 9 -63.31 26.62 6.97
N ILE A 10 -62.90 27.56 6.12
CA ILE A 10 -61.87 27.47 5.09
C ILE A 10 -60.56 27.95 5.75
N PHE A 11 -59.40 27.33 5.46
CA PHE A 11 -58.16 27.98 4.99
C PHE A 11 -56.93 27.04 5.00
N TYR A 12 -56.28 27.00 3.84
CA TYR A 12 -54.83 26.88 3.56
C TYR A 12 -54.07 25.54 3.57
N CYS A 13 -53.69 25.17 2.34
CA CYS A 13 -52.31 24.99 1.84
C CYS A 13 -51.41 23.93 2.49
N GLY A 14 -51.07 22.92 1.70
CA GLY A 14 -49.97 21.99 1.96
C GLY A 14 -49.87 20.94 0.86
N VAL A 15 -49.06 21.22 -0.16
CA VAL A 15 -48.63 20.25 -1.17
C VAL A 15 -47.78 19.20 -0.44
N ALA A 16 -48.26 17.97 -0.32
CA ALA A 16 -47.48 16.86 0.22
C ALA A 16 -46.70 16.17 -0.91
N PHE A 17 -45.38 16.36 -0.91
CA PHE A 17 -44.43 15.51 -1.62
C PHE A 17 -44.44 14.11 -0.96
N ALA A 18 -44.75 13.08 -1.75
CA ALA A 18 -44.57 11.69 -1.31
C ALA A 18 -43.10 11.29 -1.55
N ASN A 19 -42.30 11.33 -0.48
CA ASN A 19 -41.01 10.63 -0.42
C ASN A 19 -41.29 9.14 -0.20
N SER A 20 -41.14 8.32 -1.24
CA SER A 20 -40.96 6.89 -1.07
C SER A 20 -39.50 6.62 -0.71
N HIS A 21 -39.19 6.61 0.59
CA HIS A 21 -37.97 5.99 1.09
C HIS A 21 -38.09 4.48 0.85
N VAL A 22 -37.44 4.00 -0.22
CA VAL A 22 -37.07 2.59 -0.33
C VAL A 22 -35.96 2.39 0.69
N LEU A 23 -36.30 1.78 1.83
CA LEU A 23 -35.31 1.23 2.74
C LEU A 23 -34.57 0.14 1.96
N GLY A 24 -33.34 0.46 1.56
CA GLY A 24 -32.43 -0.51 0.95
C GLY A 24 -32.28 -1.70 1.91
N GLU A 25 -32.36 -2.91 1.38
CA GLU A 25 -32.09 -4.11 2.16
C GLU A 25 -30.70 -4.02 2.80
N PRO A 26 -30.50 -4.55 4.02
CA PRO A 26 -29.17 -4.60 4.61
C PRO A 26 -28.23 -5.36 3.67
N LEU A 27 -27.09 -4.74 3.36
CA LEU A 27 -26.01 -5.36 2.59
C LEU A 27 -25.68 -6.73 3.21
N PRO A 28 -25.45 -7.78 2.41
CA PRO A 28 -25.13 -9.10 2.94
C PRO A 28 -23.81 -9.03 3.71
N THR A 29 -23.90 -9.15 5.04
CA THR A 29 -22.77 -9.39 5.94
C THR A 29 -22.30 -10.82 5.72
N LYS A 30 -21.59 -11.08 4.61
CA LYS A 30 -20.75 -12.28 4.52
C LYS A 30 -19.68 -12.15 5.60
N THR A 31 -19.93 -12.82 6.72
CA THR A 31 -18.99 -12.96 7.83
C THR A 31 -17.67 -13.52 7.31
N SER A 32 -16.57 -12.86 7.67
CA SER A 32 -15.22 -13.24 7.31
C SER A 32 -14.95 -14.67 7.77
N ASN A 33 -14.48 -15.52 6.87
CA ASN A 33 -14.04 -16.86 7.24
C ASN A 33 -12.63 -16.75 7.87
N LEU A 34 -12.58 -16.30 9.14
CA LEU A 34 -11.35 -16.12 9.94
C LEU A 34 -10.58 -17.43 10.19
N THR A 35 -11.09 -18.56 9.72
CA THR A 35 -10.48 -19.89 9.83
C THR A 35 -9.19 -20.02 9.03
N ASN A 36 -8.98 -19.18 8.02
CA ASN A 36 -7.82 -19.23 7.12
C ASN A 36 -6.81 -18.09 7.35
N GLN A 37 -6.70 -17.59 8.59
CA GLN A 37 -5.79 -16.50 8.93
C GLN A 37 -4.70 -16.95 9.93
N THR A 38 -3.43 -16.82 9.52
CA THR A 38 -2.25 -17.06 10.35
C THR A 38 -1.71 -15.74 10.88
N ILE A 39 -1.31 -15.70 12.15
CA ILE A 39 -0.66 -14.53 12.77
C ILE A 39 0.81 -14.85 12.99
N ILE A 40 1.68 -13.96 12.54
CA ILE A 40 3.12 -14.02 12.73
C ILE A 40 3.56 -12.86 13.62
N LEU A 41 4.34 -13.19 14.64
CA LEU A 41 5.02 -12.25 15.53
C LEU A 41 6.52 -12.47 15.41
N ALA A 42 7.33 -11.42 15.46
CA ALA A 42 8.78 -11.58 15.57
C ALA A 42 9.14 -12.27 16.89
N LYS A 43 9.95 -13.34 16.82
CA LYS A 43 10.35 -14.12 18.02
C LYS A 43 11.13 -13.28 19.02
N ASP A 44 11.91 -12.34 18.53
CA ASP A 44 12.71 -11.38 19.30
C ASP A 44 12.06 -9.99 19.36
N GLY A 45 10.79 -9.86 18.94
CA GLY A 45 10.08 -8.58 18.89
C GLY A 45 9.87 -7.98 20.28
N LYS A 46 10.16 -6.69 20.41
CA LYS A 46 10.06 -5.88 21.63
C LYS A 46 9.16 -4.67 21.38
N ALA A 47 8.79 -3.98 22.46
CA ALA A 47 8.08 -2.71 22.36
C ALA A 47 8.86 -1.71 21.50
N GLY A 48 8.18 -1.04 20.57
CA GLY A 48 8.76 -0.04 19.68
C GLY A 48 9.30 -0.57 18.36
N ASP A 49 9.63 -1.86 18.24
CA ASP A 49 10.28 -2.45 17.04
C ASP A 49 9.49 -2.24 15.74
N SER A 50 8.16 -2.09 15.86
CA SER A 50 7.25 -1.87 14.73
C SER A 50 7.34 -3.00 13.69
N PHE A 51 7.37 -4.26 14.13
CA PHE A 51 7.34 -5.41 13.20
C PHE A 51 6.05 -5.41 12.37
N GLY A 52 6.17 -5.61 11.06
CA GLY A 52 5.04 -5.38 10.16
C GLY A 52 4.87 -3.91 9.79
N TYR A 53 5.92 -3.08 9.89
CA TYR A 53 5.85 -1.74 9.32
C TYR A 53 5.69 -1.80 7.80
N SER A 54 6.33 -2.77 7.14
CA SER A 54 6.13 -3.09 5.73
C SER A 54 6.18 -4.60 5.52
N ALA A 55 5.59 -5.10 4.44
CA ALA A 55 5.71 -6.49 4.04
C ALA A 55 5.64 -6.63 2.50
N ALA A 56 6.23 -7.72 2.01
CA ALA A 56 6.11 -8.19 0.63
C ALA A 56 5.98 -9.71 0.62
N ILE A 57 5.29 -10.26 -0.38
CA ILE A 57 5.14 -11.70 -0.58
C ILE A 57 5.42 -12.06 -2.05
N ASP A 58 6.14 -13.15 -2.24
CA ASP A 58 6.28 -13.78 -3.55
C ASP A 58 6.24 -15.31 -3.39
N GLY A 59 5.22 -15.91 -4.00
CA GLY A 59 4.86 -17.31 -3.82
C GLY A 59 4.80 -17.71 -2.35
N THR A 60 5.75 -18.56 -1.93
CA THR A 60 5.82 -19.14 -0.58
C THR A 60 6.79 -18.42 0.36
N THR A 61 7.22 -17.19 0.01
CA THR A 61 8.16 -16.40 0.80
C THR A 61 7.55 -15.06 1.17
N ILE A 62 7.69 -14.68 2.43
CA ILE A 62 7.27 -13.37 2.96
C ILE A 62 8.47 -12.65 3.53
N LEU A 63 8.59 -11.37 3.21
CA LEU A 63 9.56 -10.46 3.79
C LEU A 63 8.81 -9.42 4.64
N VAL A 64 9.18 -9.26 5.90
CA VAL A 64 8.52 -8.32 6.84
C VAL A 64 9.53 -7.36 7.44
N GLY A 65 9.32 -6.06 7.30
CA GLY A 65 10.13 -5.03 7.94
C GLY A 65 9.75 -4.80 9.41
N ALA A 66 10.76 -4.62 10.26
CA ALA A 66 10.66 -4.11 11.62
C ALA A 66 11.44 -2.79 11.69
N PHE A 67 10.72 -1.69 11.43
CA PHE A 67 11.29 -0.39 11.08
C PHE A 67 12.18 0.20 12.17
N LYS A 68 11.94 -0.13 13.43
CA LYS A 68 12.67 0.40 14.59
C LYS A 68 13.29 -0.71 15.43
N ALA A 69 13.52 -1.88 14.85
CA ALA A 69 14.17 -2.95 15.59
C ALA A 69 15.58 -2.52 16.03
N ASP A 70 15.85 -2.66 17.32
CA ASP A 70 17.20 -2.51 17.86
C ASP A 70 18.08 -3.68 17.43
N ILE A 71 19.29 -3.36 16.98
CA ILE A 71 20.29 -4.34 16.55
C ILE A 71 21.49 -4.24 17.47
N ASP A 72 21.68 -5.28 18.30
CA ASP A 72 22.70 -5.31 19.35
C ASP A 72 22.63 -4.06 20.25
N ASN A 73 23.58 -3.12 20.11
CA ASN A 73 23.62 -1.86 20.85
C ASN A 73 23.28 -0.64 19.97
N THR A 74 22.74 -0.87 18.78
CA THR A 74 22.40 0.15 17.79
C THR A 74 20.89 0.36 17.78
N THR A 75 20.45 1.53 18.27
CA THR A 75 19.03 1.86 18.44
C THR A 75 18.34 2.13 17.11
N ASP A 76 17.13 1.64 16.94
CA ASP A 76 16.27 1.92 15.77
C ASP A 76 16.99 1.72 14.41
N ALA A 77 17.97 0.82 14.35
CA ALA A 77 18.68 0.50 13.11
C ALA A 77 17.75 -0.15 12.09
N GLY A 78 16.75 -0.89 12.58
CA GLY A 78 15.76 -1.60 11.78
C GLY A 78 16.25 -2.97 11.31
N ALA A 79 15.30 -3.81 10.93
CA ALA A 79 15.53 -5.16 10.43
C ALA A 79 14.45 -5.57 9.42
N ALA A 80 14.67 -6.68 8.73
CA ALA A 80 13.57 -7.43 8.14
C ALA A 80 13.66 -8.91 8.48
N TYR A 81 12.56 -9.63 8.36
CA TYR A 81 12.43 -11.03 8.69
C TYR A 81 11.89 -11.77 7.47
N VAL A 82 12.53 -12.89 7.14
CA VAL A 82 12.09 -13.75 6.06
C VAL A 82 11.34 -14.93 6.65
N PHE A 83 10.11 -15.14 6.20
CA PHE A 83 9.31 -16.31 6.52
C PHE A 83 9.07 -17.12 5.25
N VAL A 84 9.12 -18.44 5.38
CA VAL A 84 8.86 -19.37 4.27
C VAL A 84 7.83 -20.40 4.67
N GLU A 85 7.01 -20.81 3.71
CA GLU A 85 6.05 -21.90 3.88
C GLU A 85 6.75 -23.26 3.70
N GLY A 86 6.54 -24.21 4.61
CA GLY A 86 6.96 -25.61 4.45
C GLY A 86 7.39 -26.31 5.75
N GLY A 87 7.09 -27.61 5.84
CA GLY A 87 7.50 -28.48 6.96
C GLY A 87 6.66 -28.34 8.24
N LYS A 88 7.22 -28.77 9.39
CA LYS A 88 6.63 -28.55 10.73
C LYS A 88 6.92 -27.10 11.18
N GLY A 89 6.37 -26.12 10.46
CA GLY A 89 6.58 -24.71 10.76
C GLY A 89 6.06 -24.30 12.13
N GLN A 90 6.63 -23.21 12.68
CA GLN A 90 6.29 -22.71 14.02
C GLN A 90 4.92 -22.02 14.08
N TYR A 91 4.39 -21.58 12.93
CA TYR A 91 3.08 -20.96 12.82
C TYR A 91 2.08 -21.84 12.07
N GLN A 92 0.81 -21.45 12.11
CA GLN A 92 -0.27 -22.11 11.36
C GLN A 92 0.07 -22.18 9.87
N ASN A 93 -0.38 -23.24 9.21
CA ASN A 93 -0.09 -23.57 7.80
C ASN A 93 1.39 -23.80 7.47
N GLY A 94 2.26 -24.00 8.48
CA GLY A 94 3.65 -24.43 8.25
C GLY A 94 4.64 -23.30 7.95
N TRP A 95 4.24 -22.04 8.16
CA TRP A 95 5.15 -20.90 8.08
C TRP A 95 6.20 -20.95 9.20
N HIS A 96 7.45 -20.63 8.86
CA HIS A 96 8.52 -20.46 9.85
C HIS A 96 9.50 -19.37 9.42
N GLN A 97 10.15 -18.76 10.41
CA GLN A 97 11.19 -17.76 10.16
C GLN A 97 12.43 -18.45 9.62
N GLN A 98 12.87 -18.06 8.43
CA GLN A 98 14.09 -18.54 7.80
C GLN A 98 15.30 -17.67 8.17
N ALA A 99 15.13 -16.35 8.21
CA ALA A 99 16.23 -15.41 8.44
C ALA A 99 15.76 -14.09 9.10
N LYS A 100 16.71 -13.39 9.72
CA LYS A 100 16.64 -11.97 10.09
C LYS A 100 17.71 -11.23 9.29
N LEU A 101 17.31 -10.23 8.52
CA LEU A 101 18.14 -9.41 7.65
C LEU A 101 18.44 -8.09 8.36
N VAL A 102 19.72 -7.76 8.43
CA VAL A 102 20.25 -6.56 9.08
C VAL A 102 21.31 -5.97 8.16
N ALA A 103 21.36 -4.64 8.08
CA ALA A 103 22.39 -3.96 7.29
C ALA A 103 23.76 -4.14 7.94
N GLU A 104 24.78 -4.41 7.13
CA GLU A 104 26.17 -4.50 7.56
C GLU A 104 27.00 -3.43 6.82
N PRO A 105 27.47 -2.36 7.52
CA PRO A 105 27.22 -2.05 8.93
C PRO A 105 25.81 -1.47 9.19
N ALA A 106 25.33 -1.69 10.41
CA ALA A 106 24.12 -1.06 10.94
C ALA A 106 24.47 0.30 11.58
N PHE A 107 23.58 1.29 11.44
CA PHE A 107 23.70 2.58 12.11
C PHE A 107 22.43 2.89 12.90
N ALA A 108 22.56 3.74 13.92
CA ALA A 108 21.44 4.12 14.75
C ALA A 108 20.47 5.00 13.96
N GLU A 109 19.16 4.81 14.17
CA GLU A 109 18.10 5.59 13.52
C GLU A 109 18.04 5.47 11.98
N ASP A 110 18.73 4.49 11.39
CA ASP A 110 18.71 4.21 9.94
C ASP A 110 17.33 3.71 9.51
N THR A 111 16.64 2.99 10.39
CA THR A 111 15.29 2.47 10.22
C THR A 111 15.09 1.56 9.00
N LEU A 112 16.01 0.62 8.81
CA LEU A 112 15.96 -0.42 7.77
C LEU A 112 14.62 -1.19 7.81
N GLY A 113 14.05 -1.45 6.63
CA GLY A 113 12.79 -2.19 6.51
C GLY A 113 11.54 -1.30 6.57
N GLY A 114 11.71 0.03 6.49
CA GLY A 114 10.58 0.97 6.33
C GLY A 114 9.78 0.75 5.04
N LYS A 115 10.44 0.23 4.01
CA LYS A 115 9.84 -0.32 2.79
C LYS A 115 10.62 -1.57 2.41
N VAL A 116 9.91 -2.62 1.99
CA VAL A 116 10.52 -3.84 1.46
C VAL A 116 9.96 -4.17 0.08
N ALA A 117 10.75 -4.88 -0.73
CA ALA A 117 10.32 -5.56 -1.93
C ALA A 117 10.99 -6.93 -2.01
N LEU A 118 10.28 -7.91 -2.57
CA LEU A 118 10.71 -9.30 -2.66
C LEU A 118 10.41 -9.82 -4.06
N ASN A 119 11.36 -10.55 -4.65
CA ASN A 119 11.14 -11.31 -5.88
C ASN A 119 12.07 -12.55 -5.82
N GLY A 120 11.45 -13.72 -5.63
CA GLY A 120 12.08 -15.01 -5.43
C GLY A 120 13.14 -14.97 -4.33
N ASP A 121 14.39 -15.03 -4.78
CA ASP A 121 15.59 -15.08 -3.95
C ASP A 121 16.22 -13.70 -3.73
N ILE A 122 15.53 -12.60 -4.06
CA ILE A 122 16.03 -11.23 -3.92
C ILE A 122 15.15 -10.45 -2.96
N ALA A 123 15.76 -9.84 -1.94
CA ALA A 123 15.10 -8.98 -0.98
C ALA A 123 15.74 -7.58 -1.02
N MET A 124 14.89 -6.56 -1.05
CA MET A 124 15.29 -5.15 -1.07
C MET A 124 14.69 -4.45 0.15
N LEU A 125 15.53 -3.78 0.92
CA LEU A 125 15.12 -3.09 2.15
C LEU A 125 15.51 -1.62 2.06
N GLY A 126 14.54 -0.73 2.14
CA GLY A 126 14.77 0.71 2.16
C GLY A 126 15.30 1.19 3.50
N VAL A 127 16.22 2.14 3.45
CA VAL A 127 16.86 2.82 4.59
C VAL A 127 16.83 4.32 4.32
N MET A 128 15.69 4.96 4.54
CA MET A 128 15.46 6.35 4.14
C MET A 128 16.35 7.35 4.89
N ARG A 129 16.80 6.96 6.09
CA ARG A 129 17.62 7.79 6.99
C ARG A 129 19.13 7.50 6.85
N ARG A 130 19.53 6.72 5.84
CA ARG A 130 20.94 6.38 5.61
C ARG A 130 21.74 7.60 5.21
N ASP A 131 22.90 7.75 5.84
CA ASP A 131 23.74 8.95 5.73
C ASP A 131 24.99 8.80 4.83
N ASP A 132 25.16 7.65 4.16
CA ASP A 132 26.36 7.32 3.36
C ASP A 132 26.73 8.39 2.30
N LYS A 133 25.73 9.15 1.82
CA LYS A 133 25.89 10.22 0.81
C LYS A 133 25.41 11.59 1.29
N GLY A 134 25.16 11.75 2.58
CA GLY A 134 24.60 12.97 3.18
C GLY A 134 23.44 12.65 4.09
N LYS A 135 23.16 13.54 5.05
CA LYS A 135 22.14 13.34 6.08
C LYS A 135 20.77 13.00 5.48
N ASP A 136 20.19 11.87 5.86
CA ASP A 136 18.91 11.34 5.38
C ASP A 136 18.83 11.28 3.84
N ALA A 137 19.95 11.08 3.15
CA ALA A 137 19.98 10.92 1.69
C ALA A 137 19.32 9.62 1.24
N GLY A 138 19.43 8.60 2.08
CA GLY A 138 18.76 7.31 1.93
C GLY A 138 19.53 6.29 1.10
N ALA A 139 19.16 5.02 1.27
CA ALA A 139 19.73 3.88 0.57
C ALA A 139 18.72 2.73 0.42
N VAL A 140 19.06 1.74 -0.40
CA VAL A 140 18.42 0.43 -0.44
C VAL A 140 19.49 -0.64 -0.22
N VAL A 141 19.24 -1.55 0.71
CA VAL A 141 20.13 -2.68 0.98
C VAL A 141 19.55 -3.93 0.33
N SER A 142 20.36 -4.54 -0.53
CA SER A 142 20.03 -5.74 -1.30
C SER A 142 20.53 -6.98 -0.58
N PHE A 143 19.69 -8.00 -0.48
CA PHE A 143 20.02 -9.32 0.00
C PHE A 143 19.63 -10.38 -1.03
N GLU A 144 20.44 -11.42 -1.14
CA GLU A 144 20.14 -12.59 -1.97
C GLU A 144 20.12 -13.87 -1.14
N ARG A 145 19.17 -14.76 -1.45
CA ARG A 145 19.07 -16.08 -0.83
C ARG A 145 20.20 -16.98 -1.35
N THR A 146 20.79 -17.69 -0.41
CA THR A 146 21.78 -18.75 -0.62
C THR A 146 21.16 -20.08 -0.18
N LEU A 147 21.87 -21.20 -0.37
CA LEU A 147 21.38 -22.54 -0.02
C LEU A 147 20.92 -22.68 1.45
N SER A 148 21.48 -21.89 2.37
CA SER A 148 21.19 -22.02 3.81
C SER A 148 20.82 -20.72 4.52
N ASN A 149 20.93 -19.55 3.88
CA ASN A 149 20.66 -18.25 4.51
C ASN A 149 20.45 -17.14 3.46
N TRP A 150 20.29 -15.89 3.89
CA TRP A 150 20.36 -14.69 3.05
C TRP A 150 21.66 -13.94 3.29
N ARG A 151 22.18 -13.28 2.25
CA ARG A 151 23.42 -12.51 2.32
C ARG A 151 23.22 -11.11 1.75
N GLN A 152 23.71 -10.09 2.45
CA GLN A 152 23.78 -8.73 1.89
C GLN A 152 24.72 -8.71 0.67
N THR A 153 24.22 -8.26 -0.47
CA THR A 153 24.97 -8.20 -1.72
C THR A 153 25.37 -6.79 -2.12
N GLN A 154 24.57 -5.77 -1.75
CA GLN A 154 24.83 -4.39 -2.17
C GLN A 154 24.16 -3.38 -1.25
N ILE A 155 24.80 -2.22 -1.05
CA ILE A 155 24.15 -0.98 -0.58
C ILE A 155 24.04 -0.06 -1.80
N ILE A 156 22.81 0.27 -2.18
CA ILE A 156 22.47 1.02 -3.37
C ILE A 156 22.11 2.44 -2.94
N THR A 157 22.74 3.44 -3.55
CA THR A 157 22.48 4.87 -3.33
C THR A 157 22.25 5.56 -4.67
N ALA A 158 21.54 6.69 -4.66
CA ALA A 158 21.41 7.51 -5.86
C ALA A 158 22.79 8.07 -6.29
N PRO A 159 23.14 8.04 -7.59
CA PRO A 159 24.42 8.59 -8.07
C PRO A 159 24.58 10.09 -7.78
N ASP A 160 23.47 10.82 -7.69
CA ASP A 160 23.38 12.26 -7.43
C ASP A 160 22.71 12.55 -6.07
N ALA A 161 22.80 11.60 -5.13
CA ALA A 161 22.20 11.71 -3.79
C ALA A 161 22.59 13.01 -3.09
N LYS A 162 21.61 13.65 -2.46
CA LYS A 162 21.77 14.82 -1.59
C LYS A 162 21.12 14.60 -0.22
N PRO A 163 21.51 15.38 0.80
CA PRO A 163 20.85 15.32 2.10
C PRO A 163 19.33 15.54 2.00
N GLY A 164 18.56 14.65 2.62
CA GLY A 164 17.09 14.75 2.69
C GLY A 164 16.32 14.17 1.51
N ASP A 165 16.99 13.67 0.46
CA ASP A 165 16.34 13.12 -0.75
C ASP A 165 15.40 11.93 -0.46
N ALA A 166 15.58 11.25 0.69
CA ALA A 166 14.80 10.10 1.13
C ALA A 166 14.77 8.95 0.10
N PHE A 167 15.90 8.67 -0.54
CA PHE A 167 16.05 7.53 -1.45
C PHE A 167 15.74 6.22 -0.72
N GLY A 168 14.94 5.35 -1.33
CA GLY A 168 14.48 4.11 -0.69
C GLY A 168 13.11 4.22 -0.01
N GLN A 169 12.44 5.37 -0.10
CA GLN A 169 11.07 5.57 0.42
C GLN A 169 10.06 4.60 -0.21
N SER A 170 10.22 4.31 -1.49
CA SER A 170 9.41 3.38 -2.25
C SER A 170 10.32 2.50 -3.10
N ILE A 171 9.97 1.22 -3.22
CA ILE A 171 10.76 0.21 -3.92
C ILE A 171 9.80 -0.71 -4.67
N ALA A 172 10.12 -1.01 -5.92
CA ALA A 172 9.45 -2.05 -6.69
C ALA A 172 10.49 -2.85 -7.50
N LEU A 173 10.23 -4.15 -7.67
CA LEU A 173 11.25 -5.11 -8.08
C LEU A 173 10.69 -6.11 -9.09
N THR A 174 11.45 -6.36 -10.15
CA THR A 174 11.32 -7.53 -11.03
C THR A 174 12.67 -8.27 -11.06
N ASP A 175 12.76 -9.39 -11.77
CA ASP A 175 14.04 -10.07 -12.01
C ASP A 175 15.11 -9.17 -12.66
N LYS A 176 14.66 -8.19 -13.46
CA LYS A 176 15.52 -7.37 -14.31
C LYS A 176 15.69 -5.94 -13.81
N TYR A 177 14.63 -5.35 -13.26
CA TYR A 177 14.56 -3.95 -12.89
C TYR A 177 14.26 -3.76 -11.41
N LEU A 178 14.99 -2.83 -10.80
CA LEU A 178 14.76 -2.30 -9.48
C LEU A 178 14.45 -0.82 -9.62
N VAL A 179 13.28 -0.41 -9.12
CA VAL A 179 12.83 0.98 -9.12
C VAL A 179 12.84 1.48 -7.69
N ILE A 180 13.47 2.63 -7.46
CA ILE A 180 13.60 3.24 -6.14
C ILE A 180 13.15 4.70 -6.20
N GLY A 181 12.19 5.08 -5.37
CA GLY A 181 11.74 6.45 -5.23
C GLY A 181 12.60 7.27 -4.27
N ALA A 182 12.75 8.56 -4.58
CA ALA A 182 13.35 9.60 -3.76
C ALA A 182 12.47 10.86 -3.85
N PRO A 183 11.31 10.89 -3.17
CA PRO A 183 10.30 11.93 -3.37
C PRO A 183 10.75 13.33 -2.95
N ARG A 184 11.81 13.44 -2.14
CA ARG A 184 12.35 14.73 -1.70
C ARG A 184 13.50 15.22 -2.55
N ASN A 185 13.84 14.51 -3.63
CA ASN A 185 14.87 14.95 -4.55
C ASN A 185 14.47 16.25 -5.27
N ASP A 186 15.41 17.19 -5.37
CA ASP A 186 15.17 18.49 -6.01
C ASP A 186 15.33 18.45 -7.54
N ALA A 187 14.73 17.47 -8.23
CA ALA A 187 14.98 17.19 -9.65
C ALA A 187 14.56 18.34 -10.60
N LEU A 188 13.43 18.98 -10.32
CA LEU A 188 12.85 20.09 -11.08
C LEU A 188 12.49 21.32 -10.21
N GLY A 189 12.57 21.16 -8.90
CA GLY A 189 12.23 22.13 -7.87
C GLY A 189 12.33 21.48 -6.49
N LYS A 190 12.26 22.27 -5.42
CA LYS A 190 12.37 21.75 -4.06
C LYS A 190 11.36 20.62 -3.82
N ASP A 191 11.81 19.44 -3.40
CA ASP A 191 10.94 18.28 -3.13
C ASP A 191 10.03 17.90 -4.32
N SER A 192 10.45 18.18 -5.56
CA SER A 192 9.71 17.77 -6.77
C SER A 192 9.74 16.25 -7.01
N GLY A 193 10.77 15.59 -6.50
CA GLY A 193 10.93 14.15 -6.46
C GLY A 193 11.56 13.54 -7.71
N ALA A 194 12.04 12.31 -7.56
CA ALA A 194 12.60 11.49 -8.62
C ALA A 194 12.37 9.99 -8.35
N ALA A 195 12.46 9.18 -9.40
CA ALA A 195 12.62 7.73 -9.28
C ALA A 195 13.83 7.26 -10.08
N TYR A 196 14.52 6.27 -9.54
CA TYR A 196 15.78 5.73 -10.05
C TYR A 196 15.58 4.29 -10.45
N ILE A 197 16.12 3.93 -11.60
CA ILE A 197 15.97 2.61 -12.19
C ILE A 197 17.35 1.97 -12.26
N PHE A 198 17.46 0.78 -11.71
CA PHE A 198 18.64 -0.04 -11.74
C PHE A 198 18.35 -1.31 -12.54
N LEU A 199 19.28 -1.68 -13.41
CA LEU A 199 19.27 -2.90 -14.19
C LEU A 199 20.11 -3.96 -13.48
N ARG A 200 19.58 -5.19 -13.40
CA ARG A 200 20.33 -6.33 -12.88
C ARG A 200 21.26 -6.88 -13.96
N GLU A 201 22.57 -6.83 -13.72
CA GLU A 201 23.59 -7.39 -14.61
C GLU A 201 24.58 -8.20 -13.78
N HIS A 202 24.78 -9.48 -14.14
CA HIS A 202 25.71 -10.39 -13.44
C HIS A 202 25.50 -10.40 -11.91
N ASN A 203 24.24 -10.51 -11.45
CA ASN A 203 23.85 -10.47 -10.03
C ASN A 203 24.25 -9.18 -9.28
N THR A 204 24.40 -8.07 -10.00
CA THR A 204 24.64 -6.74 -9.41
C THR A 204 23.64 -5.73 -9.97
N TRP A 205 23.19 -4.80 -9.14
CA TRP A 205 22.30 -3.72 -9.56
C TRP A 205 23.12 -2.53 -10.03
N ARG A 206 22.95 -2.16 -11.31
CA ARG A 206 23.64 -1.03 -11.94
C ARG A 206 22.65 0.06 -12.29
N TYR A 207 22.99 1.29 -11.94
CA TYR A 207 22.17 2.44 -12.29
C TYR A 207 21.97 2.51 -13.81
N GLN A 208 20.72 2.60 -14.24
CA GLN A 208 20.33 2.69 -15.64
C GLN A 208 19.81 4.09 -15.98
N ALA A 209 18.86 4.59 -15.19
CA ALA A 209 18.18 5.84 -15.50
C ALA A 209 17.62 6.52 -14.26
N LYS A 210 17.44 7.84 -14.35
CA LYS A 210 16.65 8.66 -13.44
C LYS A 210 15.48 9.22 -14.22
N ILE A 211 14.28 9.08 -13.68
CA ILE A 211 13.06 9.64 -14.24
C ILE A 211 12.44 10.64 -13.27
N LYS A 212 11.66 11.56 -13.84
CA LYS A 212 11.02 12.70 -13.16
C LYS A 212 9.70 13.00 -13.87
N ALA A 213 8.69 13.51 -13.18
CA ALA A 213 7.50 14.02 -13.85
C ALA A 213 7.87 15.12 -14.87
N ASN A 214 7.42 15.01 -16.13
CA ASN A 214 7.75 16.00 -17.17
C ASN A 214 7.24 17.42 -16.84
N ASP A 215 6.16 17.49 -16.09
CA ASP A 215 5.50 18.70 -15.59
C ASP A 215 5.67 18.86 -14.07
N GLY A 216 6.61 18.13 -13.45
CA GLY A 216 6.82 18.17 -12.01
C GLY A 216 7.29 19.54 -11.52
N VAL A 217 6.71 19.98 -10.41
CA VAL A 217 7.04 21.24 -9.73
C VAL A 217 7.41 20.99 -8.26
N ALA A 218 7.79 22.06 -7.56
CA ALA A 218 8.21 21.96 -6.17
C ALA A 218 7.07 21.43 -5.28
N GLY A 219 7.36 20.41 -4.47
CA GLY A 219 6.40 19.82 -3.53
C GLY A 219 5.56 18.67 -4.06
N ASP A 220 5.66 18.29 -5.34
CA ASP A 220 4.85 17.22 -5.94
C ASP A 220 5.16 15.81 -5.40
N LEU A 221 6.35 15.62 -4.80
CA LEU A 221 6.81 14.35 -4.23
C LEU A 221 6.84 13.17 -5.21
N PHE A 222 7.22 13.39 -6.47
CA PHE A 222 7.34 12.31 -7.45
C PHE A 222 8.27 11.19 -6.96
N GLY A 223 7.79 9.94 -6.98
CA GLY A 223 8.52 8.79 -6.40
C GLY A 223 8.06 8.42 -4.98
N ILE A 224 7.03 9.06 -4.44
CA ILE A 224 6.45 8.69 -3.13
C ILE A 224 5.95 7.24 -3.12
N SER A 225 5.51 6.75 -4.27
CA SER A 225 5.11 5.37 -4.51
C SER A 225 5.60 4.91 -5.89
N VAL A 226 5.99 3.65 -5.99
CA VAL A 226 6.39 3.02 -7.26
C VAL A 226 5.84 1.60 -7.32
N ALA A 227 5.48 1.16 -8.52
CA ALA A 227 5.17 -0.23 -8.84
C ALA A 227 5.70 -0.55 -10.25
N ILE A 228 6.09 -1.79 -10.50
CA ILE A 228 6.59 -2.24 -11.81
C ILE A 228 6.08 -3.64 -12.11
N ASP A 229 5.66 -3.86 -13.35
CA ASP A 229 5.39 -5.17 -13.91
C ASP A 229 5.91 -5.23 -15.35
N GLY A 230 6.81 -6.19 -15.61
CA GLY A 230 7.59 -6.28 -16.83
C GLY A 230 8.28 -4.98 -17.19
N ASN A 231 7.83 -4.35 -18.29
CA ASN A 231 8.36 -3.09 -18.81
C ASN A 231 7.47 -1.87 -18.49
N THR A 232 6.45 -2.01 -17.64
CA THR A 232 5.53 -0.92 -17.29
C THR A 232 5.71 -0.56 -15.82
N MET A 233 5.85 0.73 -15.56
CA MET A 233 6.07 1.27 -14.22
C MET A 233 5.08 2.38 -13.92
N LEU A 234 4.60 2.41 -12.69
CA LEU A 234 3.80 3.50 -12.13
C LEU A 234 4.66 4.27 -11.12
N VAL A 235 4.58 5.60 -11.16
CA VAL A 235 5.23 6.47 -10.18
C VAL A 235 4.24 7.53 -9.69
N GLY A 236 3.98 7.54 -8.39
CA GLY A 236 3.09 8.51 -7.77
C GLY A 236 3.76 9.85 -7.50
N ALA A 237 2.97 10.92 -7.58
CA ALA A 237 3.25 12.28 -7.12
C ALA A 237 1.98 12.75 -6.39
N ASP A 238 1.85 12.37 -5.12
CA ASP A 238 0.57 12.44 -4.40
C ASP A 238 0.15 13.85 -4.01
N LEU A 239 1.07 14.82 -4.10
CA LEU A 239 0.82 16.24 -3.86
C LEU A 239 0.75 17.06 -5.15
N HIS A 240 0.68 16.41 -6.32
CA HIS A 240 0.60 17.11 -7.59
C HIS A 240 -0.71 17.91 -7.74
N ASP A 241 -0.60 19.17 -8.18
CA ASP A 241 -1.69 20.17 -8.14
C ASP A 241 -2.49 20.39 -9.44
N ALA A 242 -2.19 19.68 -10.53
CA ALA A 242 -2.82 19.90 -11.86
C ALA A 242 -4.35 19.87 -11.86
N LYS A 243 -4.98 19.04 -11.01
CA LYS A 243 -6.43 18.89 -10.97
C LYS A 243 -7.07 19.79 -9.90
N ALA A 244 -6.54 19.70 -8.68
CA ALA A 244 -6.83 20.55 -7.54
C ALA A 244 -5.62 20.52 -6.60
N GLU A 245 -5.58 21.43 -5.63
CA GLU A 245 -4.51 21.49 -4.63
C GLU A 245 -4.33 20.13 -3.93
N ASN A 246 -3.14 19.55 -4.04
CA ASN A 246 -2.73 18.25 -3.55
C ASN A 246 -3.69 17.12 -3.93
N ALA A 247 -4.32 17.20 -5.10
CA ALA A 247 -5.19 16.14 -5.62
C ALA A 247 -4.40 14.88 -5.96
N GLY A 248 -3.16 15.05 -6.42
CA GLY A 248 -2.22 13.97 -6.74
C GLY A 248 -2.32 13.47 -8.19
N ALA A 249 -1.26 12.79 -8.63
CA ALA A 249 -1.15 12.19 -9.95
C ALA A 249 -0.29 10.92 -9.91
N VAL A 250 -0.45 10.07 -10.93
CA VAL A 250 0.43 8.92 -11.18
C VAL A 250 0.91 8.98 -12.62
N TYR A 251 2.20 8.75 -12.83
CA TYR A 251 2.82 8.73 -14.14
C TYR A 251 3.13 7.30 -14.54
N VAL A 252 2.71 6.93 -15.75
CA VAL A 252 3.03 5.64 -16.35
C VAL A 252 4.26 5.80 -17.21
N TYR A 253 5.28 4.99 -16.93
CA TYR A 253 6.47 4.86 -17.75
C TYR A 253 6.51 3.48 -18.39
N ARG A 254 6.96 3.43 -19.64
CA ARG A 254 7.19 2.18 -20.35
C ARG A 254 8.61 2.13 -20.90
N PHE A 255 9.25 0.96 -20.76
CA PHE A 255 10.52 0.71 -21.40
C PHE A 255 10.29 0.26 -22.84
N ASP A 256 10.64 1.13 -23.78
CA ASP A 256 10.53 0.92 -25.23
C ASP A 256 11.75 1.55 -25.92
N ASP A 257 12.19 0.98 -27.04
CA ASP A 257 13.38 1.44 -27.78
C ASP A 257 14.63 1.69 -26.90
N ASN A 258 14.87 0.80 -25.94
CA ASN A 258 15.97 0.87 -24.95
C ASN A 258 15.92 2.10 -24.01
N GLN A 259 14.77 2.77 -23.87
CA GLN A 259 14.61 3.91 -22.98
C GLN A 259 13.28 3.86 -22.21
N TRP A 260 13.26 4.48 -21.03
CA TRP A 260 12.03 4.70 -20.28
C TRP A 260 11.34 5.97 -20.77
N GLN A 261 10.12 5.85 -21.26
CA GLN A 261 9.32 6.97 -21.77
C GLN A 261 8.02 7.09 -20.98
N GLN A 262 7.60 8.32 -20.71
CA GLN A 262 6.30 8.58 -20.08
C GLN A 262 5.18 8.24 -21.10
N GLU A 263 4.42 7.19 -20.82
CA GLU A 263 3.29 6.73 -21.65
C GLU A 263 2.00 7.49 -21.31
N ALA A 264 1.76 7.79 -20.03
CA ALA A 264 0.55 8.46 -19.57
C ALA A 264 0.74 9.22 -18.25
N LYS A 265 -0.18 10.14 -17.96
CA LYS A 265 -0.42 10.75 -16.63
C LYS A 265 -1.86 10.43 -16.24
N LEU A 266 -2.03 9.76 -15.10
CA LEU A 266 -3.30 9.33 -14.54
C LEU A 266 -3.66 10.25 -13.37
N MET A 267 -4.92 10.66 -13.32
CA MET A 267 -5.52 11.43 -12.23
C MET A 267 -6.94 10.88 -12.03
N ALA A 268 -7.42 10.82 -10.79
CA ALA A 268 -8.80 10.46 -10.51
C ALA A 268 -9.77 11.39 -11.27
N SER A 269 -10.82 10.86 -11.88
CA SER A 269 -11.81 11.60 -12.66
C SER A 269 -12.60 12.63 -11.84
N ASP A 270 -12.67 12.44 -10.53
CA ASP A 270 -13.32 13.27 -9.52
C ASP A 270 -12.34 13.83 -8.46
N GLY A 271 -11.02 13.65 -8.64
CA GLY A 271 -10.01 14.09 -7.68
C GLY A 271 -10.19 15.54 -7.18
N GLY A 272 -10.38 15.65 -5.87
CA GLY A 272 -10.58 16.87 -5.11
C GLY A 272 -9.33 17.35 -4.37
N LYS A 273 -9.51 18.37 -3.54
CA LYS A 273 -8.41 18.97 -2.78
C LYS A 273 -7.92 18.00 -1.71
N THR A 274 -6.61 17.75 -1.69
CA THR A 274 -5.93 16.91 -0.69
C THR A 274 -6.33 15.44 -0.66
N ASP A 275 -7.00 14.93 -1.70
CA ASP A 275 -7.35 13.51 -1.86
C ASP A 275 -6.12 12.59 -1.90
N ILE A 276 -4.97 13.18 -2.28
CA ILE A 276 -3.65 12.56 -2.41
C ILE A 276 -3.64 11.26 -3.23
N PHE A 277 -4.22 11.35 -4.42
CA PHE A 277 -4.19 10.30 -5.43
C PHE A 277 -2.75 9.92 -5.80
N GLY A 278 -2.44 8.62 -5.82
CA GLY A 278 -1.11 8.13 -6.13
C GLY A 278 -0.22 7.89 -4.91
N VAL A 279 -0.73 8.07 -3.69
CA VAL A 279 0.03 7.79 -2.46
C VAL A 279 0.39 6.30 -2.32
N ARG A 280 -0.40 5.40 -2.90
CA ARG A 280 -0.03 4.00 -3.14
C ARG A 280 -0.48 3.57 -4.53
N VAL A 281 0.32 2.72 -5.15
CA VAL A 281 0.11 2.18 -6.48
C VAL A 281 0.44 0.69 -6.51
N ALA A 282 -0.32 -0.06 -7.30
CA ALA A 282 -0.04 -1.46 -7.65
C ALA A 282 -0.36 -1.67 -9.14
N ILE A 283 0.34 -2.58 -9.81
CA ILE A 283 0.14 -2.91 -11.22
C ILE A 283 0.21 -4.42 -11.43
N SER A 284 -0.68 -4.94 -12.27
CA SER A 284 -0.64 -6.32 -12.76
C SER A 284 -1.08 -6.33 -14.21
N GLY A 285 -0.14 -6.64 -15.10
CA GLY A 285 -0.27 -6.53 -16.55
C GLY A 285 -0.69 -5.12 -16.97
N ASP A 286 -1.88 -5.06 -17.57
CA ASP A 286 -2.49 -3.83 -18.07
C ASP A 286 -3.46 -3.18 -17.08
N THR A 287 -3.48 -3.62 -15.82
CA THR A 287 -4.36 -3.05 -14.78
C THR A 287 -3.54 -2.37 -13.70
N ALA A 288 -3.88 -1.11 -13.40
CA ALA A 288 -3.32 -0.33 -12.32
C ALA A 288 -4.38 -0.09 -11.24
N LEU A 289 -3.97 -0.21 -9.96
CA LEU A 289 -4.76 0.13 -8.79
C LEU A 289 -4.07 1.29 -8.05
N ILE A 290 -4.78 2.40 -7.87
CA ILE A 290 -4.20 3.64 -7.35
C ILE A 290 -5.08 4.18 -6.23
N SER A 291 -4.51 4.47 -5.06
CA SER A 291 -5.31 5.01 -3.94
C SER A 291 -5.33 6.53 -3.86
N ALA A 292 -6.44 7.04 -3.33
CA ALA A 292 -6.63 8.42 -2.87
C ALA A 292 -7.18 8.36 -1.43
N ARG A 293 -6.27 8.16 -0.45
CA ARG A 293 -6.66 7.78 0.92
C ARG A 293 -7.36 8.89 1.72
N ARG A 294 -7.48 10.08 1.15
CA ARG A 294 -8.08 11.28 1.75
C ARG A 294 -9.27 11.81 0.97
N ASP A 295 -9.69 11.05 -0.03
CA ASP A 295 -10.87 11.38 -0.82
C ASP A 295 -12.10 11.50 0.08
N ASP A 296 -12.81 12.62 -0.09
CA ASP A 296 -14.07 12.92 0.59
C ASP A 296 -15.23 12.31 -0.19
N ILE A 297 -15.96 11.39 0.43
CA ILE A 297 -17.07 10.70 -0.23
C ILE A 297 -18.38 11.20 0.35
N ASP A 298 -19.25 11.84 -0.44
CA ASP A 298 -20.52 12.42 0.02
C ASP A 298 -21.36 11.48 0.91
N SER A 299 -21.37 10.18 0.60
CA SER A 299 -22.13 9.18 1.36
C SER A 299 -21.43 8.62 2.58
N LEU A 300 -20.11 8.76 2.72
CA LEU A 300 -19.32 8.16 3.81
C LEU A 300 -18.69 9.21 4.75
N GLY A 301 -18.37 10.39 4.21
CA GLY A 301 -17.81 11.53 4.92
C GLY A 301 -16.39 11.91 4.47
N VAL A 302 -15.82 12.88 5.21
CA VAL A 302 -14.48 13.44 4.96
C VAL A 302 -13.40 12.39 5.17
N ASP A 303 -12.39 12.38 4.31
CA ASP A 303 -11.25 11.48 4.37
C ASP A 303 -11.62 9.98 4.46
N ALA A 304 -12.82 9.58 3.98
CA ALA A 304 -13.24 8.19 3.94
C ALA A 304 -12.32 7.34 3.04
N GLY A 305 -11.81 7.96 1.97
CA GLY A 305 -10.81 7.41 1.08
C GLY A 305 -11.37 6.50 -0.02
N SER A 306 -10.61 6.37 -1.09
CA SER A 306 -10.97 5.56 -2.26
C SER A 306 -9.74 4.94 -2.94
N ALA A 307 -9.99 4.06 -3.90
CA ALA A 307 -9.00 3.61 -4.86
C ALA A 307 -9.61 3.44 -6.25
N TYR A 308 -8.79 3.62 -7.29
CA TYR A 308 -9.24 3.65 -8.67
C TYR A 308 -8.54 2.55 -9.46
N ILE A 309 -9.30 1.88 -10.32
CA ILE A 309 -8.75 0.96 -11.30
C ILE A 309 -8.62 1.69 -12.64
N PHE A 310 -7.41 1.69 -13.19
CA PHE A 310 -7.14 2.08 -14.57
C PHE A 310 -6.76 0.84 -15.39
N VAL A 311 -7.25 0.76 -16.62
CA VAL A 311 -6.91 -0.33 -17.55
C VAL A 311 -6.30 0.24 -18.81
N ARG A 312 -5.21 -0.40 -19.27
CA ARG A 312 -4.54 -0.08 -20.52
C ARG A 312 -5.11 -0.88 -21.69
N GLU A 313 -5.43 -0.17 -22.76
CA GLU A 313 -5.70 -0.73 -24.08
C GLU A 313 -4.76 -0.07 -25.11
N GLY A 314 -3.80 -0.83 -25.63
CA GLY A 314 -2.73 -0.28 -26.46
C GLY A 314 -1.79 0.64 -25.67
N LYS A 315 -1.86 1.95 -25.92
CA LYS A 315 -1.14 3.00 -25.16
C LYS A 315 -2.07 3.87 -24.31
N THR A 316 -3.37 3.58 -24.31
CA THR A 316 -4.38 4.41 -23.65
C THR A 316 -4.75 3.80 -22.32
N TRP A 317 -4.65 4.57 -21.24
CA TRP A 317 -5.12 4.20 -19.92
C TRP A 317 -6.47 4.86 -19.65
N THR A 318 -7.45 4.06 -19.22
CA THR A 318 -8.81 4.54 -18.92
C THR A 318 -9.19 4.16 -17.49
N GLU A 319 -9.74 5.12 -16.73
CA GLU A 319 -10.35 4.84 -15.43
C GLU A 319 -11.60 3.97 -15.63
N GLN A 320 -11.62 2.78 -15.05
CA GLN A 320 -12.71 1.82 -15.18
C GLN A 320 -13.70 1.93 -14.01
N VAL A 321 -13.19 2.10 -12.80
CA VAL A 321 -14.02 2.14 -11.59
C VAL A 321 -13.32 2.84 -10.43
N LYS A 322 -14.12 3.55 -9.61
CA LYS A 322 -13.79 3.99 -8.26
C LYS A 322 -14.30 2.96 -7.26
N LEU A 323 -13.40 2.48 -6.39
CA LEU A 323 -13.65 1.51 -5.34
C LEU A 323 -13.67 2.24 -3.99
N THR A 324 -14.69 1.97 -3.18
CA THR A 324 -14.90 2.55 -1.84
C THR A 324 -15.30 1.46 -0.86
N SER A 325 -14.97 1.61 0.42
CA SER A 325 -15.44 0.69 1.47
C SER A 325 -16.98 0.61 1.48
N PRO A 326 -17.61 -0.59 1.40
CA PRO A 326 -19.07 -0.73 1.42
C PRO A 326 -19.73 -0.28 2.74
N ASP A 327 -18.97 -0.35 3.83
CA ASP A 327 -19.37 0.01 5.20
C ASP A 327 -18.41 1.03 5.82
N GLY A 328 -17.79 1.87 4.97
CA GLY A 328 -16.87 2.91 5.41
C GLY A 328 -17.56 4.11 6.07
N TYR A 329 -16.78 4.86 6.84
CA TYR A 329 -17.14 6.14 7.46
C TYR A 329 -16.03 7.17 7.25
N ALA A 330 -16.30 8.40 7.68
CA ALA A 330 -15.32 9.47 7.71
C ALA A 330 -14.04 9.03 8.44
N ASP A 331 -12.89 9.45 7.93
CA ASP A 331 -11.56 9.16 8.48
C ASP A 331 -11.14 7.68 8.55
N ASP A 332 -11.87 6.75 7.91
CA ASP A 332 -11.46 5.34 7.81
C ASP A 332 -10.17 5.16 6.98
N ARG A 333 -9.81 6.15 6.16
CA ARG A 333 -8.62 6.18 5.29
C ARG A 333 -8.51 4.95 4.39
N PHE A 334 -9.61 4.56 3.75
CA PHE A 334 -9.60 3.51 2.73
C PHE A 334 -8.60 3.87 1.62
N GLY A 335 -7.76 2.92 1.22
CA GLY A 335 -6.65 3.19 0.29
C GLY A 335 -5.30 3.42 0.99
N ARG A 336 -5.18 3.14 2.29
CA ARG A 336 -3.89 3.22 3.00
C ARG A 336 -2.82 2.28 2.41
N GLY A 337 -3.24 1.07 2.06
CA GLY A 337 -2.46 0.04 1.39
C GLY A 337 -3.28 -0.54 0.25
N VAL A 338 -2.60 -0.86 -0.86
CA VAL A 338 -3.21 -1.46 -2.05
C VAL A 338 -2.29 -2.56 -2.58
N ALA A 339 -2.86 -3.67 -3.01
CA ALA A 339 -2.17 -4.73 -3.73
C ALA A 339 -3.08 -5.30 -4.81
N LEU A 340 -2.46 -5.75 -5.90
CA LEU A 340 -3.15 -6.23 -7.09
C LEU A 340 -2.40 -7.45 -7.63
N SER A 341 -3.13 -8.55 -7.82
CA SER A 341 -2.60 -9.77 -8.45
C SER A 341 -3.66 -10.33 -9.39
N GLY A 342 -3.43 -10.18 -10.70
CA GLY A 342 -4.39 -10.51 -11.73
C GLY A 342 -5.75 -9.86 -11.49
N ASP A 343 -6.78 -10.68 -11.32
CA ASP A 343 -8.17 -10.26 -11.14
C ASP A 343 -8.57 -10.01 -9.67
N THR A 344 -7.60 -9.93 -8.74
CA THR A 344 -7.86 -9.68 -7.31
C THR A 344 -7.12 -8.44 -6.82
N ALA A 345 -7.89 -7.52 -6.24
CA ALA A 345 -7.39 -6.32 -5.58
C ALA A 345 -7.70 -6.38 -4.08
N ILE A 346 -6.77 -5.92 -3.25
CA ILE A 346 -6.97 -5.74 -1.82
C ILE A 346 -6.65 -4.30 -1.46
N ILE A 347 -7.55 -3.67 -0.70
CA ILE A 347 -7.41 -2.28 -0.27
C ILE A 347 -7.70 -2.22 1.22
N SER A 348 -6.81 -1.60 1.99
CA SER A 348 -7.02 -1.42 3.44
C SER A 348 -7.60 -0.07 3.82
N ALA A 349 -8.36 -0.08 4.92
CA ALA A 349 -8.81 1.08 5.66
C ALA A 349 -8.28 0.95 7.09
N MET A 350 -7.12 1.56 7.36
CA MET A 350 -6.37 1.32 8.59
C MET A 350 -7.05 1.90 9.84
N ASN A 351 -7.90 2.91 9.69
CA ASN A 351 -8.62 3.54 10.79
C ASN A 351 -10.05 2.98 10.92
N HIS A 352 -10.42 1.99 10.10
CA HIS A 352 -11.77 1.47 10.14
C HIS A 352 -12.08 0.79 11.48
N ASP A 353 -13.23 1.12 12.06
CA ASP A 353 -13.69 0.59 13.35
C ASP A 353 -14.29 -0.82 13.24
N ALA A 354 -13.56 -1.74 12.61
CA ALA A 354 -14.06 -3.07 12.25
C ALA A 354 -14.58 -3.88 13.45
N ASN A 355 -13.80 -3.89 14.54
CA ASN A 355 -14.10 -4.57 15.81
C ASN A 355 -13.65 -3.73 17.03
N GLY A 356 -13.67 -2.40 16.89
CA GLY A 356 -13.19 -1.46 17.90
C GLY A 356 -12.45 -0.28 17.25
N THR A 357 -12.20 0.77 18.04
CA THR A 357 -11.58 2.01 17.56
C THR A 357 -10.26 1.78 16.84
N ASP A 358 -10.15 2.23 15.59
CA ASP A 358 -8.95 2.12 14.74
C ASP A 358 -8.38 0.69 14.67
N THR A 359 -9.23 -0.33 14.75
CA THR A 359 -8.79 -1.73 14.64
C THR A 359 -8.35 -2.09 13.22
N GLY A 360 -8.89 -1.40 12.21
CA GLY A 360 -8.57 -1.52 10.80
C GLY A 360 -9.27 -2.70 10.09
N ALA A 361 -9.35 -2.61 8.76
CA ALA A 361 -9.87 -3.67 7.90
C ALA A 361 -9.19 -3.67 6.52
N ALA A 362 -9.31 -4.79 5.80
CA ALA A 362 -8.96 -4.88 4.39
C ALA A 362 -10.13 -5.43 3.57
N TYR A 363 -10.28 -4.94 2.34
CA TYR A 363 -11.41 -5.23 1.46
C TYR A 363 -10.90 -5.84 0.17
N VAL A 364 -11.48 -6.97 -0.21
CA VAL A 364 -11.15 -7.71 -1.42
C VAL A 364 -12.14 -7.35 -2.51
N TYR A 365 -11.62 -6.93 -3.66
CA TYR A 365 -12.37 -6.73 -4.89
C TYR A 365 -11.91 -7.73 -5.93
N LYS A 366 -12.85 -8.26 -6.72
CA LYS A 366 -12.55 -9.19 -7.80
C LYS A 366 -13.09 -8.69 -9.11
N LYS A 367 -12.31 -8.89 -10.18
CA LYS A 367 -12.78 -8.69 -11.55
C LYS A 367 -13.63 -9.89 -11.95
N GLY A 368 -14.88 -9.62 -12.33
CA GLY A 368 -15.80 -10.60 -12.91
C GLY A 368 -16.23 -10.19 -14.32
N GLN A 369 -17.27 -10.86 -14.84
CA GLN A 369 -17.84 -10.56 -16.16
C GLN A 369 -18.40 -9.14 -16.27
N ASN A 370 -18.89 -8.58 -15.15
CA ASN A 370 -19.48 -7.25 -15.08
C ASN A 370 -18.48 -6.18 -14.58
N GLY A 371 -17.17 -6.46 -14.66
CA GLY A 371 -16.13 -5.58 -14.12
C GLY A 371 -15.76 -5.90 -12.67
N TRP A 372 -15.14 -4.95 -12.01
CA TRP A 372 -14.66 -5.08 -10.62
C TRP A 372 -15.80 -4.92 -9.62
N GLY A 373 -15.86 -5.78 -8.61
CA GLY A 373 -16.86 -5.70 -7.54
C GLY A 373 -16.32 -6.18 -6.20
N TYR A 374 -16.94 -5.70 -5.12
CA TYR A 374 -16.63 -6.12 -3.75
C TYR A 374 -16.91 -7.63 -3.58
N ALA A 375 -15.96 -8.34 -2.98
CA ALA A 375 -16.03 -9.78 -2.77
C ALA A 375 -16.07 -10.16 -1.29
N ASN A 376 -15.20 -9.56 -0.46
CA ASN A 376 -15.06 -9.94 0.94
C ASN A 376 -14.37 -8.86 1.79
N LYS A 377 -14.64 -8.85 3.10
CA LYS A 377 -13.94 -8.06 4.11
C LYS A 377 -13.06 -8.99 4.96
N ILE A 378 -11.84 -8.54 5.23
CA ILE A 378 -10.85 -9.21 6.07
C ILE A 378 -10.66 -8.34 7.31
N MET A 379 -10.76 -8.98 8.47
CA MET A 379 -10.52 -8.38 9.77
C MET A 379 -9.45 -9.21 10.49
N ALA A 380 -8.71 -8.58 11.40
CA ALA A 380 -7.79 -9.31 12.26
C ALA A 380 -8.56 -10.25 13.20
N LYS A 381 -8.12 -11.51 13.32
CA LYS A 381 -8.67 -12.50 14.25
C LYS A 381 -8.49 -12.09 15.72
N HIS A 382 -7.47 -11.30 16.01
CA HIS A 382 -7.15 -10.76 17.34
C HIS A 382 -6.79 -9.28 17.24
N SER A 383 -7.81 -8.43 17.07
CA SER A 383 -7.64 -6.98 17.03
C SER A 383 -7.67 -6.34 18.42
N MET A 384 -6.83 -5.35 18.64
CA MET A 384 -6.89 -4.39 19.74
C MET A 384 -7.15 -2.99 19.20
N ALA A 385 -7.70 -2.11 20.05
CA ALA A 385 -7.94 -0.73 19.66
C ALA A 385 -6.62 -0.06 19.25
N GLY A 386 -6.60 0.62 18.11
CA GLY A 386 -5.40 1.27 17.55
C GLY A 386 -4.41 0.34 16.86
N ASP A 387 -4.72 -0.96 16.67
CA ASP A 387 -3.85 -1.90 15.93
C ASP A 387 -3.61 -1.47 14.48
N ARG A 388 -4.57 -0.74 13.90
CA ARG A 388 -4.56 -0.22 12.53
C ARG A 388 -4.26 -1.31 11.50
N PHE A 389 -5.06 -2.38 11.55
CA PHE A 389 -4.94 -3.49 10.61
C PHE A 389 -5.04 -3.02 9.15
N GLY A 390 -4.05 -3.40 8.34
CA GLY A 390 -3.93 -2.91 6.98
C GLY A 390 -3.04 -1.68 6.83
N TRP A 391 -2.09 -1.46 7.75
CA TRP A 391 -1.09 -0.41 7.63
C TRP A 391 -0.32 -0.47 6.31
N ASN A 392 0.07 -1.67 5.90
CA ASN A 392 0.51 -2.03 4.55
C ASN A 392 0.00 -3.44 4.23
N LEU A 393 0.04 -3.81 2.95
CA LEU A 393 -0.33 -5.14 2.50
C LEU A 393 0.33 -5.47 1.16
N ASP A 394 0.42 -6.78 0.87
CA ASP A 394 0.86 -7.31 -0.41
C ASP A 394 0.11 -8.62 -0.74
N LEU A 395 0.11 -9.03 -2.00
CA LEU A 395 -0.68 -10.17 -2.51
C LEU A 395 0.08 -10.96 -3.57
N SER A 396 0.27 -12.26 -3.32
CA SER A 396 0.78 -13.21 -4.32
C SER A 396 -0.09 -14.46 -4.32
N ASP A 397 -0.49 -14.93 -5.50
CA ASP A 397 -1.17 -16.23 -5.71
C ASP A 397 -2.41 -16.49 -4.84
N GLY A 398 -3.11 -15.44 -4.41
CA GLY A 398 -4.28 -15.53 -3.54
C GLY A 398 -3.95 -15.61 -2.04
N VAL A 399 -2.70 -15.38 -1.66
CA VAL A 399 -2.23 -15.21 -0.29
C VAL A 399 -1.98 -13.73 -0.04
N ALA A 400 -2.75 -13.15 0.87
CA ALA A 400 -2.57 -11.76 1.28
C ALA A 400 -1.72 -11.68 2.55
N VAL A 401 -0.74 -10.78 2.56
CA VAL A 401 0.02 -10.43 3.76
C VAL A 401 -0.41 -9.04 4.20
N ILE A 402 -0.90 -8.91 5.41
CA ILE A 402 -1.49 -7.67 5.94
C ILE A 402 -0.80 -7.32 7.26
N THR A 403 -0.36 -6.07 7.39
CA THR A 403 0.53 -5.70 8.49
C THR A 403 -0.13 -4.77 9.51
N THR A 404 0.31 -4.89 10.77
CA THR A 404 -0.22 -4.18 11.94
C THR A 404 0.94 -3.77 12.88
N PRO A 405 1.74 -2.73 12.55
CA PRO A 405 2.93 -2.39 13.34
C PRO A 405 2.60 -1.91 14.76
N TYR A 406 1.37 -1.46 15.00
CA TYR A 406 0.92 -0.97 16.31
C TYR A 406 0.42 -2.09 17.24
N HIS A 407 0.34 -3.33 16.74
CA HIS A 407 -0.14 -4.45 17.54
C HIS A 407 0.72 -4.69 18.77
N ALA A 408 0.10 -4.84 19.94
CA ALA A 408 0.78 -4.86 21.23
C ALA A 408 0.97 -6.28 21.81
N ALA A 409 1.40 -7.25 21.00
CA ALA A 409 1.55 -8.65 21.47
C ALA A 409 2.74 -8.84 22.43
N ASN A 410 3.88 -8.21 22.15
CA ASN A 410 5.12 -8.30 22.94
C ASN A 410 5.53 -6.93 23.52
N GLY A 411 4.53 -6.11 23.86
CA GLY A 411 4.70 -4.71 24.27
C GLY A 411 4.15 -3.73 23.22
N ASN A 412 3.98 -2.46 23.62
CA ASN A 412 3.40 -1.43 22.75
C ASN A 412 4.19 -1.30 21.44
N GLU A 413 3.48 -1.31 20.30
CA GLU A 413 4.09 -1.19 18.97
C GLU A 413 5.16 -2.25 18.67
N SER A 414 5.05 -3.44 19.28
CA SER A 414 5.90 -4.58 18.91
C SER A 414 5.58 -5.12 17.52
N GLY A 415 4.30 -5.06 17.15
CA GLY A 415 3.82 -5.28 15.80
C GLY A 415 3.53 -6.74 15.45
N ALA A 416 2.77 -6.93 14.36
CA ALA A 416 2.38 -8.25 13.85
C ALA A 416 2.13 -8.23 12.34
N VAL A 417 2.09 -9.43 11.77
CA VAL A 417 1.68 -9.68 10.39
C VAL A 417 0.65 -10.79 10.34
N PHE A 418 -0.35 -10.61 9.48
CA PHE A 418 -1.43 -11.54 9.26
C PHE A 418 -1.35 -12.07 7.83
N ILE A 419 -1.38 -13.39 7.68
CA ILE A 419 -1.44 -14.08 6.39
C ILE A 419 -2.86 -14.57 6.20
N GLN A 420 -3.49 -14.17 5.11
CA GLN A 420 -4.86 -14.52 4.78
C GLN A 420 -4.92 -15.24 3.43
N GLU A 421 -5.35 -16.50 3.45
CA GLU A 421 -5.68 -17.24 2.24
C GLU A 421 -7.02 -16.77 1.68
N LEU A 422 -7.05 -16.40 0.39
CA LEU A 422 -8.26 -15.95 -0.32
C LEU A 422 -8.92 -17.04 -1.15
N LYS A 423 -8.24 -18.18 -1.31
CA LYS A 423 -8.82 -19.38 -1.93
C LYS A 423 -9.56 -20.18 -0.84
N PRO A 424 -10.74 -20.75 -1.13
CA PRO A 424 -11.36 -21.69 -0.21
C PRO A 424 -10.43 -22.90 -0.07
N THR A 425 -10.15 -23.30 1.16
CA THR A 425 -9.48 -24.57 1.46
C THR A 425 -10.33 -25.68 0.84
N ALA A 426 -9.79 -26.39 -0.14
CA ALA A 426 -10.43 -27.58 -0.68
C ALA A 426 -10.64 -28.54 0.50
N LYS A 427 -11.90 -28.83 0.82
CA LYS A 427 -12.28 -29.80 1.85
C LYS A 427 -12.10 -31.22 1.34
#